data_AF-A0AAW1VED1-F1
#
_entry.id   AF-A0AAW1VED1-F1
#
_cell.length_a   1.000
_cell.length_b   1.000
_cell.length_c   1.000
_cell.angle_alpha   90.00
_cell.angle_beta   90.00
_cell.angle_gamma   90.00
#
_symmetry.space_group_name_H-M   'P 1'
#
loop_
_entity.id
_entity.type
_entity.pdbx_description
1 polymer ?
#
loop_
_entity_poly.entity_id
_entity_poly.type
_entity_poly.pdbx_seq_one_letter_code
_entity_poly.pdbx_strand_id
1 'polypeptide(L)'
;MNYHRVDSSSIEFINNASQAVLVNLYYRLHMKQRTAAQNIWFNKQCLKMSLVPNYVKVKFNINNTLTEKLKKMVQKQWIREEIISLHKKRHICRSYLKLVHTNLFHYLHAIEFDILDDTVREKVSKIIHIKCQTQQKKISVLLEKQHKPTTSQVTPPIYDFYPRFKNFSNTSFDTEENEILNKGPKYSPDFMKNKKKKYWEYT
;
A
#
# COMPACT_ATOMS: atom_id res chain seq x y z
N MET A 1 19.83 -19.99 6.25
CA MET A 1 19.02 -19.28 7.28
C MET A 1 19.97 -18.64 8.27
N ASN A 2 20.12 -17.31 8.24
CA ASN A 2 20.93 -16.59 9.24
C ASN A 2 20.10 -16.50 10.52
N TYR A 3 20.40 -17.39 11.48
CA TYR A 3 19.97 -17.17 12.86
C TYR A 3 20.54 -15.83 13.30
N HIS A 4 19.66 -14.85 13.55
CA HIS A 4 20.08 -13.57 14.10
C HIS A 4 20.73 -13.85 15.46
N ARG A 5 22.07 -13.91 15.47
CA ARG A 5 22.84 -14.05 16.69
C ARG A 5 22.54 -12.81 17.53
N VAL A 6 21.94 -13.06 18.69
CA VAL A 6 21.92 -12.10 19.79
C VAL A 6 23.39 -11.84 20.11
N ASP A 7 23.78 -10.58 20.15
CA ASP A 7 25.18 -10.22 20.35
C ASP A 7 25.63 -10.65 21.75
N SER A 8 26.76 -11.35 21.85
CA SER A 8 27.29 -11.88 23.12
C SER A 8 27.50 -10.77 24.14
N SER A 9 27.95 -9.61 23.69
CA SER A 9 28.14 -8.41 24.52
C SER A 9 26.84 -7.95 25.20
N SER A 10 25.71 -8.04 24.47
CA SER A 10 24.39 -7.66 24.97
C SER A 10 23.86 -8.66 25.99
N ILE A 11 24.22 -9.93 25.86
CA ILE A 11 23.84 -10.99 26.81
C ILE A 11 24.60 -10.80 28.13
N GLU A 12 25.91 -10.56 28.07
CA GLU A 12 26.73 -10.30 29.26
C GLU A 12 26.24 -9.06 30.02
N PHE A 13 25.90 -7.99 29.31
CA PHE A 13 25.30 -6.81 29.92
C PHE A 13 23.99 -7.14 30.65
N ILE A 14 23.09 -7.93 30.04
CA ILE A 14 21.80 -8.29 30.64
C ILE A 14 22.00 -9.20 31.88
N ASN A 15 23.01 -10.05 31.88
CA ASN A 15 23.29 -10.93 33.02
C ASN A 15 23.89 -10.17 34.22
N ASN A 16 24.63 -9.10 33.97
CA ASN A 16 25.29 -8.29 35.01
C ASN A 16 24.51 -7.03 35.39
N ALA A 17 23.35 -6.78 34.76
CA ALA A 17 22.56 -5.57 34.99
C ALA A 17 21.84 -5.61 36.35
N SER A 18 21.68 -4.43 36.97
CA SER A 18 20.89 -4.31 38.19
C SER A 18 19.39 -4.56 37.91
N GLN A 19 18.68 -4.97 38.96
CA GLN A 19 17.24 -5.25 38.89
C GLN A 19 16.44 -4.08 38.30
N ALA A 20 16.69 -2.84 38.74
CA ALA A 20 16.00 -1.66 38.21
C ALA A 20 16.23 -1.46 36.71
N VAL A 21 17.45 -1.71 36.23
CA VAL A 21 17.79 -1.64 34.79
C VAL A 21 17.05 -2.72 34.01
N LEU A 22 16.98 -3.95 34.54
CA LEU A 22 16.26 -5.06 33.93
C LEU A 22 14.76 -4.78 33.83
N VAL A 23 14.15 -4.23 34.88
CA VAL A 23 12.72 -3.83 34.88
C VAL A 23 12.44 -2.80 33.79
N ASN A 24 13.26 -1.76 33.68
CA ASN A 24 13.10 -0.76 32.63
C ASN A 24 13.32 -1.35 31.22
N LEU A 25 14.32 -2.21 31.07
CA LEU A 25 14.58 -2.91 29.82
C LEU A 25 13.40 -3.79 29.42
N TYR A 26 12.81 -4.51 30.37
CA TYR A 26 11.62 -5.33 30.18
C TYR A 26 10.44 -4.51 29.64
N TYR A 27 10.14 -3.39 30.29
CA TYR A 27 9.11 -2.45 29.83
C TYR A 27 9.38 -1.94 28.40
N ARG A 28 10.61 -1.49 28.13
CA ARG A 28 11.00 -0.98 26.80
C ARG A 28 10.91 -2.05 25.71
N LEU A 29 11.28 -3.29 26.01
CA LEU A 29 11.19 -4.41 25.09
C LEU A 29 9.74 -4.79 24.77
N HIS A 30 8.86 -4.84 25.79
CA HIS A 30 7.42 -5.02 25.59
C HIS A 30 6.83 -3.93 24.69
N MET A 31 7.15 -2.67 24.98
CA MET A 31 6.73 -1.52 24.17
C MET A 31 7.17 -1.65 22.70
N LYS A 32 8.45 -1.98 22.47
CA LYS A 32 9.00 -2.19 21.11
C LYS A 32 8.30 -3.35 20.39
N GLN A 33 8.11 -4.48 21.08
CA GLN A 33 7.49 -5.68 20.51
C GLN A 33 6.05 -5.40 20.08
N ARG A 34 5.23 -4.80 20.95
CA ARG A 34 3.84 -4.46 20.66
C ARG A 34 3.73 -3.38 19.59
N THR A 35 4.60 -2.38 19.63
CA THR A 35 4.68 -1.35 18.59
C THR A 35 4.98 -1.95 17.22
N ALA A 36 5.94 -2.88 17.14
CA ALA A 36 6.25 -3.58 15.89
C ALA A 36 5.04 -4.38 15.38
N ALA A 37 4.33 -5.10 16.25
CA ALA A 37 3.12 -5.81 15.88
C ALA A 37 2.03 -4.88 15.32
N GLN A 38 1.83 -3.72 15.95
CA GLN A 38 0.85 -2.73 15.50
C GLN A 38 1.25 -2.10 14.15
N ASN A 39 2.54 -1.82 13.94
CA ASN A 39 3.04 -1.35 12.64
C ASN A 39 2.88 -2.41 11.53
N ILE A 40 3.12 -3.69 11.83
CA ILE A 40 2.87 -4.81 10.91
C ILE A 40 1.39 -4.83 10.51
N TRP A 41 0.49 -4.73 11.49
CA TRP A 41 -0.95 -4.70 11.23
C TRP A 41 -1.31 -3.54 10.29
N PHE A 42 -0.85 -2.32 10.58
CA PHE A 42 -1.11 -1.15 9.75
C PHE A 42 -0.65 -1.35 8.30
N ASN A 43 0.59 -1.81 8.10
CA ASN A 43 1.13 -2.06 6.76
C ASN A 43 0.35 -3.15 6.00
N LYS A 44 -0.10 -4.20 6.70
CA LYS A 44 -0.96 -5.24 6.12
C LYS A 44 -2.32 -4.68 5.70
N GLN A 45 -2.92 -3.80 6.50
CA GLN A 45 -4.17 -3.13 6.12
C GLN A 45 -3.99 -2.25 4.88
N CYS A 46 -2.89 -1.48 4.82
CA CYS A 46 -2.59 -0.68 3.64
C CYS A 46 -2.44 -1.55 2.38
N LEU A 47 -1.75 -2.70 2.46
CA LEU A 47 -1.67 -3.64 1.34
C LEU A 47 -3.03 -4.21 0.94
N LYS A 48 -3.86 -4.61 1.91
CA LYS A 48 -5.21 -5.16 1.66
C LYS A 48 -6.10 -4.16 0.92
N MET A 49 -6.03 -2.89 1.31
CA MET A 49 -6.83 -1.81 0.73
C MET A 49 -6.15 -1.12 -0.46
N SER A 50 -4.97 -1.60 -0.90
CA SER A 50 -4.14 -0.97 -1.93
C SER A 50 -3.79 0.51 -1.66
N LEU A 51 -3.71 0.89 -0.37
CA LEU A 51 -3.31 2.22 0.07
C LEU A 51 -1.79 2.33 0.15
N VAL A 52 -1.26 3.51 -0.18
CA VAL A 52 0.17 3.83 -0.05
C VAL A 52 0.39 4.72 1.17
N PRO A 53 1.10 4.26 2.22
CA PRO A 53 1.42 5.10 3.36
C PRO A 53 2.32 6.29 2.99
N ASN A 54 2.15 7.43 3.68
CA ASN A 54 2.89 8.67 3.41
C ASN A 54 4.43 8.56 3.52
N TYR A 55 4.93 7.58 4.26
CA TYR A 55 6.37 7.37 4.41
C TYR A 55 7.00 6.70 3.17
N VAL A 56 6.19 6.06 2.31
CA VAL A 56 6.66 5.43 1.07
C VAL A 56 6.67 6.48 -0.04
N LYS A 57 7.82 7.13 -0.23
CA LYS A 57 8.01 8.14 -1.29
C LYS A 57 8.91 7.56 -2.38
N VAL A 58 8.30 7.21 -3.52
CA VAL A 58 9.02 6.77 -4.71
C VAL A 58 8.91 7.86 -5.77
N LYS A 59 10.06 8.38 -6.22
CA LYS A 59 10.14 9.41 -7.27
C LYS A 59 10.71 8.78 -8.53
N PHE A 60 10.04 9.03 -9.66
CA PHE A 60 10.57 8.75 -11.00
C PHE A 60 10.65 10.09 -11.74
N ASN A 61 11.68 10.24 -12.56
CA ASN A 61 11.86 11.46 -13.35
C ASN A 61 10.98 11.45 -14.62
N ILE A 62 10.52 10.28 -15.05
CA ILE A 62 9.75 10.09 -16.28
C ILE A 62 8.28 9.84 -15.94
N ASN A 63 7.38 10.61 -16.58
CA ASN A 63 5.93 10.49 -16.44
C ASN A 63 5.36 9.72 -17.64
N ASN A 64 5.30 8.40 -17.55
CA ASN A 64 4.65 7.53 -18.54
C ASN A 64 3.72 6.55 -17.79
N THR A 65 2.72 6.01 -18.49
CA THR A 65 1.83 4.96 -17.98
C THR A 65 2.59 3.75 -17.43
N LEU A 66 3.70 3.38 -18.07
CA LEU A 66 4.60 2.31 -17.60
C LEU A 66 5.28 2.67 -16.28
N THR A 67 5.73 3.92 -16.10
CA THR A 67 6.40 4.34 -14.87
C THR A 67 5.42 4.44 -13.71
N GLU A 68 4.16 4.82 -13.95
CA GLU A 68 3.11 4.79 -12.93
C GLU A 68 2.75 3.35 -12.49
N LYS A 69 2.69 2.39 -13.42
CA LYS A 69 2.52 0.96 -13.07
C LYS A 69 3.70 0.46 -12.24
N LEU A 70 4.93 0.73 -12.68
CA LEU A 70 6.15 0.34 -11.98
C LEU A 70 6.21 0.98 -10.58
N LYS A 71 5.82 2.24 -10.44
CA LYS A 71 5.75 2.95 -9.16
C LYS A 71 4.84 2.27 -8.17
N LYS A 72 3.62 1.88 -8.59
CA LYS A 72 2.71 1.11 -7.73
C LYS A 72 3.31 -0.23 -7.32
N MET A 73 4.01 -0.92 -8.22
CA MET A 73 4.69 -2.18 -7.91
C MET A 73 5.81 -2.00 -6.88
N VAL A 74 6.69 -1.01 -7.09
CA VAL A 74 7.79 -0.69 -6.17
C VAL A 74 7.26 -0.28 -4.79
N GLN A 75 6.21 0.55 -4.74
CA GLN A 75 5.57 0.94 -3.49
C GLN A 75 5.03 -0.28 -2.71
N LYS A 76 4.33 -1.20 -3.40
CA LYS A 76 3.85 -2.45 -2.79
C LYS A 76 5.00 -3.32 -2.30
N GLN A 77 6.08 -3.45 -3.08
CA GLN A 77 7.25 -4.23 -2.68
C GLN A 77 7.92 -3.64 -1.45
N TRP A 78 8.08 -2.31 -1.39
CA TRP A 78 8.64 -1.64 -0.22
C TRP A 78 7.83 -1.93 1.04
N ILE A 79 6.49 -1.84 0.98
CA ILE A 79 5.65 -2.14 2.15
C ILE A 79 5.83 -3.60 2.60
N ARG A 80 6.00 -4.55 1.67
CA ARG A 80 6.28 -5.96 2.00
C ARG A 80 7.64 -6.14 2.69
N GLU A 81 8.69 -5.53 2.16
CA GLU A 81 10.02 -5.56 2.79
C GLU A 81 10.00 -4.94 4.19
N GLU A 82 9.25 -3.85 4.38
CA GLU A 82 9.08 -3.23 5.69
C GLU A 82 8.37 -4.18 6.67
N ILE A 83 7.34 -4.90 6.25
CA ILE A 83 6.69 -5.92 7.07
C ILE A 83 7.69 -7.01 7.49
N ILE A 84 8.51 -7.50 6.56
CA ILE A 84 9.55 -8.51 6.84
C ILE A 84 10.56 -7.97 7.85
N SER A 85 11.04 -6.74 7.65
CA SER A 85 11.95 -6.04 8.58
C SER A 85 11.35 -5.91 9.98
N LEU A 86 10.08 -5.54 10.09
CA LEU A 86 9.37 -5.46 11.37
C LEU A 86 9.21 -6.81 12.05
N HIS A 87 8.96 -7.89 11.29
CA HIS A 87 8.93 -9.25 11.83
C HIS A 87 10.29 -9.66 12.42
N LYS A 88 11.39 -9.35 11.73
CA LYS A 88 12.76 -9.60 12.24
C LYS A 88 13.01 -8.83 13.54
N LYS A 89 12.69 -7.53 13.57
CA LYS A 89 12.80 -6.69 14.79
C LYS A 89 11.97 -7.23 15.95
N ARG A 90 10.72 -7.65 15.68
CA ARG A 90 9.83 -8.25 16.68
C ARG A 90 10.40 -9.56 17.23
N HIS A 91 10.97 -10.40 16.38
CA HIS A 91 11.61 -11.65 16.78
C HIS A 91 12.80 -11.37 17.71
N ILE A 92 13.69 -10.46 17.33
CA ILE A 92 14.83 -10.04 18.16
C ILE A 92 14.36 -9.54 19.53
N CYS A 93 13.35 -8.66 19.57
CA CYS A 93 12.79 -8.17 20.84
C CYS A 93 12.23 -9.31 21.69
N ARG A 94 11.58 -10.32 21.08
CA ARG A 94 11.05 -11.49 21.80
C ARG A 94 12.16 -12.32 22.43
N SER A 95 13.27 -12.52 21.73
CA SER A 95 14.43 -13.24 22.26
C SER A 95 15.02 -12.54 23.48
N TYR A 96 15.26 -11.22 23.39
CA TYR A 96 15.74 -10.43 24.53
C TYR A 96 14.74 -10.41 25.69
N LEU A 97 13.45 -10.32 25.39
CA LEU A 97 12.41 -10.30 26.42
C LEU A 97 12.36 -11.62 27.21
N LYS A 98 12.57 -12.77 26.53
CA LYS A 98 12.70 -14.06 27.21
C LYS A 98 13.90 -14.10 28.14
N LEU A 99 15.06 -13.60 27.71
CA LEU A 99 16.27 -13.54 28.53
C LEU A 99 16.07 -12.66 29.78
N VAL A 100 15.57 -11.44 29.58
CA VAL A 100 15.29 -10.50 30.68
C VAL A 100 14.25 -11.05 31.64
N HIS A 101 13.21 -11.74 31.13
CA HIS A 101 12.22 -12.42 31.96
C HIS A 101 12.85 -13.49 32.84
N THR A 102 13.72 -14.35 32.30
CA THR A 102 14.40 -15.39 33.10
C THR A 102 15.25 -14.75 34.20
N ASN A 103 16.00 -13.70 33.89
CA ASN A 103 16.83 -13.01 34.90
C ASN A 103 15.97 -12.33 35.97
N LEU A 104 14.92 -11.61 35.59
CA LEU A 104 14.00 -10.99 36.55
C LEU A 104 13.32 -12.02 37.46
N PHE A 105 12.90 -13.15 36.91
CA PHE A 105 12.30 -14.24 37.69
C PHE A 105 13.28 -14.88 38.68
N HIS A 106 14.59 -14.82 38.41
CA HIS A 106 15.61 -15.28 39.36
C HIS A 106 15.84 -14.26 40.49
N TYR A 107 15.71 -12.96 40.22
CA TYR A 107 15.93 -11.91 41.21
C TYR A 107 14.70 -11.58 42.07
N LEU A 108 13.49 -11.71 41.51
CA LEU A 108 12.23 -11.35 42.15
C LEU A 108 11.50 -12.59 42.66
N HIS A 109 10.71 -12.42 43.73
CA HIS A 109 9.75 -13.46 44.10
C HIS A 109 8.63 -13.55 43.04
N ALA A 110 8.05 -14.74 42.85
CA ALA A 110 7.05 -14.99 41.81
C ALA A 110 5.88 -13.98 41.84
N ILE A 111 5.36 -13.69 43.04
CA ILE A 111 4.25 -12.73 43.23
C ILE A 111 4.66 -11.31 42.81
N GLU A 112 5.87 -10.86 43.15
CA GLU A 112 6.34 -9.52 42.79
C GLU A 112 6.53 -9.40 41.28
N PHE A 113 7.01 -10.47 40.64
CA PHE A 113 7.14 -10.53 39.19
C PHE A 113 5.78 -10.47 38.49
N ASP A 114 4.78 -11.18 38.99
CA ASP A 114 3.43 -11.16 38.41
C ASP A 114 2.81 -9.75 38.48
N ILE A 115 2.90 -9.09 39.65
CA ILE A 115 2.44 -7.70 39.84
C ILE A 115 3.17 -6.75 38.89
N LEU A 116 4.49 -6.94 38.73
CA LEU A 116 5.29 -6.15 37.80
C LEU A 116 4.85 -6.37 36.34
N ASP A 117 4.68 -7.62 35.92
CA ASP A 117 4.30 -7.97 34.55
C ASP A 117 2.93 -7.39 34.20
N ASP A 118 1.96 -7.50 35.10
CA ASP A 118 0.63 -6.92 34.94
C ASP A 118 0.69 -5.40 34.83
N THR A 119 1.44 -4.74 35.71
CA THR A 119 1.64 -3.29 35.67
C THR A 119 2.26 -2.84 34.35
N VAL A 120 3.27 -3.57 33.86
CA VAL A 120 3.92 -3.30 32.58
C VAL A 120 2.94 -3.50 31.42
N ARG A 121 2.21 -4.61 31.41
CA ARG A 121 1.23 -4.93 30.37
C ARG A 121 0.10 -3.92 30.31
N GLU A 122 -0.40 -3.46 31.44
CA GLU A 122 -1.45 -2.47 31.49
C GLU A 122 -0.97 -1.14 30.88
N LYS A 123 0.19 -0.64 31.32
CA LYS A 123 0.81 0.58 30.78
C LYS A 123 1.05 0.47 29.27
N VAL A 124 1.64 -0.64 28.82
CA VAL A 124 1.91 -0.89 27.41
C VAL A 124 0.60 -0.94 26.62
N SER A 125 -0.43 -1.63 27.14
CA SER A 125 -1.72 -1.78 26.46
C SER A 125 -2.42 -0.43 26.29
N LYS A 126 -2.39 0.46 27.29
CA LYS A 126 -2.93 1.82 27.18
C LYS A 126 -2.28 2.60 26.02
N ILE A 127 -0.95 2.58 25.93
CA ILE A 127 -0.23 3.29 24.87
C ILE A 127 -0.52 2.67 23.49
N ILE A 128 -0.54 1.34 23.40
CA ILE A 128 -0.79 0.64 22.14
C ILE A 128 -2.23 0.84 21.67
N HIS A 129 -3.19 0.94 22.59
CA HIS A 129 -4.58 1.25 22.26
C HIS A 129 -4.69 2.62 21.59
N ILE A 130 -4.09 3.67 22.17
CA ILE A 130 -4.03 5.02 21.57
C ILE A 130 -3.39 4.98 20.17
N LYS A 131 -2.29 4.23 20.03
CA LYS A 131 -1.61 4.05 18.74
C LYS A 131 -2.49 3.37 17.70
N CYS A 132 -3.26 2.35 18.10
CA CYS A 132 -4.21 1.66 17.23
C CYS A 132 -5.28 2.63 16.70
N GLN A 133 -5.92 3.39 17.60
CA GLN A 133 -6.89 4.41 17.22
C GLN A 133 -6.29 5.45 16.25
N THR A 134 -5.07 5.91 16.53
CA THR A 134 -4.35 6.86 15.66
C THR A 134 -4.11 6.27 14.28
N GLN A 135 -3.76 4.99 14.18
CA GLN A 135 -3.54 4.32 12.90
C GLN A 135 -4.84 4.08 12.13
N GLN A 136 -5.94 3.77 12.82
CA GLN A 136 -7.26 3.69 12.18
C GLN A 136 -7.65 5.02 11.54
N LYS A 137 -7.47 6.13 12.26
CA LYS A 137 -7.65 7.50 11.72
C LYS A 137 -6.73 7.78 10.53
N LYS A 138 -5.49 7.25 10.53
CA LYS A 138 -4.60 7.39 9.37
C LYS A 138 -5.10 6.62 8.16
N ILE A 139 -5.66 5.43 8.36
CA ILE A 139 -6.22 4.62 7.28
C ILE A 139 -7.43 5.32 6.66
N SER A 140 -8.37 5.86 7.45
CA SER A 140 -9.51 6.61 6.91
C SER A 140 -9.07 7.81 6.08
N VAL A 141 -8.12 8.62 6.59
CA VAL A 141 -7.59 9.77 5.86
C VAL A 141 -6.89 9.36 4.56
N LEU A 142 -6.16 8.23 4.55
CA LEU A 142 -5.53 7.72 3.32
C LEU A 142 -6.57 7.24 2.32
N LEU A 143 -7.62 6.58 2.78
CA LEU A 143 -8.72 6.10 1.95
C LEU A 143 -9.45 7.28 1.30
N GLU A 144 -9.80 8.29 2.08
CA GLU A 144 -10.42 9.51 1.58
C GLU A 144 -9.54 10.23 0.57
N LYS A 145 -8.21 10.25 0.74
CA LYS A 145 -7.31 10.96 -0.19
C LYS A 145 -7.05 10.20 -1.48
N GLN A 146 -6.91 8.88 -1.41
CA GLN A 146 -6.47 8.06 -2.54
C GLN A 146 -7.63 7.47 -3.34
N HIS A 147 -8.79 7.29 -2.70
CA HIS A 147 -9.99 6.76 -3.33
C HIS A 147 -11.10 7.81 -3.45
N LYS A 148 -10.80 9.13 -3.48
CA LYS A 148 -11.84 10.09 -3.86
C LYS A 148 -12.40 9.63 -5.21
N PRO A 149 -13.71 9.34 -5.30
CA PRO A 149 -14.32 9.24 -6.61
C PRO A 149 -14.04 10.58 -7.28
N THR A 150 -13.55 10.53 -8.51
CA THR A 150 -13.45 11.70 -9.39
C THR A 150 -14.85 12.29 -9.53
N THR A 151 -15.27 13.08 -8.53
CA THR A 151 -16.57 13.76 -8.48
C THR A 151 -16.43 15.09 -9.21
N SER A 152 -15.93 14.94 -10.42
CA SER A 152 -15.99 15.88 -11.49
C SER A 152 -16.11 14.99 -12.71
N GLN A 153 -17.28 14.35 -12.82
CA GLN A 153 -18.00 14.40 -14.08
C GLN A 153 -18.16 15.89 -14.41
N VAL A 154 -17.08 16.52 -14.87
CA VAL A 154 -17.22 17.50 -15.92
C VAL A 154 -17.91 16.69 -16.98
N THR A 155 -19.23 16.84 -17.11
CA THR A 155 -19.93 16.43 -18.32
C THR A 155 -19.01 16.84 -19.45
N PRO A 156 -18.47 15.89 -20.24
CA PRO A 156 -17.64 16.28 -21.35
C PRO A 156 -18.40 17.39 -22.07
N PRO A 157 -17.78 18.54 -22.37
CA PRO A 157 -18.47 19.54 -23.16
C PRO A 157 -19.07 18.77 -24.33
N ILE A 158 -20.39 18.94 -24.52
CA ILE A 158 -21.11 18.31 -25.63
C ILE A 158 -20.44 18.92 -26.86
N TYR A 159 -19.40 18.26 -27.34
CA TYR A 159 -18.78 18.56 -28.61
C TYR A 159 -19.76 17.99 -29.61
N ASP A 160 -20.73 18.82 -29.99
CA ASP A 160 -21.39 18.65 -31.27
C ASP A 160 -20.29 18.76 -32.32
N PHE A 161 -19.78 17.60 -32.74
CA PHE A 161 -18.87 17.55 -33.86
C PHE A 161 -19.56 18.26 -35.02
N TYR A 162 -18.83 19.13 -35.71
CA TYR A 162 -19.34 19.76 -36.91
C TYR A 162 -19.95 18.69 -37.82
N PRO A 163 -21.11 18.95 -38.43
CA PRO A 163 -21.72 18.01 -39.34
C PRO A 163 -20.69 17.64 -40.42
N ARG A 164 -20.47 16.33 -40.62
CA ARG A 164 -19.44 15.82 -41.56
C ARG A 164 -19.67 16.31 -42.98
N PHE A 165 -20.91 16.65 -43.29
CA PHE A 165 -21.35 17.15 -44.58
C PHE A 165 -22.32 18.32 -44.37
N LYS A 166 -22.13 19.39 -45.15
CA LYS A 166 -23.06 20.52 -45.23
C LYS A 166 -23.40 20.73 -46.70
N ASN A 167 -24.68 20.61 -47.04
CA ASN A 167 -25.16 20.84 -48.38
C ASN A 167 -25.17 22.36 -48.67
N PHE A 168 -24.47 22.78 -49.72
CA PHE A 168 -24.48 24.16 -50.20
C PHE A 168 -25.22 24.34 -51.54
N SER A 169 -25.76 23.26 -52.13
CA SER A 169 -26.58 23.31 -53.34
C SER A 169 -28.07 23.36 -53.00
N ASN A 170 -28.88 23.84 -53.95
CA ASN A 170 -30.35 23.82 -53.86
C ASN A 170 -30.97 22.45 -54.19
N THR A 171 -30.17 21.39 -54.22
CA THR A 171 -30.62 20.03 -54.52
C THR A 171 -30.91 19.27 -53.23
N SER A 172 -32.06 18.62 -53.15
CA SER A 172 -32.40 17.72 -52.04
C SER A 172 -31.70 16.38 -52.22
N PHE A 173 -31.07 15.86 -51.16
CA PHE A 173 -30.53 14.52 -51.12
C PHE A 173 -31.53 13.55 -50.52
N ASP A 174 -31.56 12.33 -51.05
CA ASP A 174 -32.34 11.25 -50.48
C ASP A 174 -31.74 10.76 -49.15
N THR A 175 -32.52 10.01 -48.36
CA THR A 175 -32.09 9.49 -47.06
C THR A 175 -30.86 8.60 -47.18
N GLU A 176 -30.79 7.79 -48.23
CA GLU A 176 -29.65 6.90 -48.49
C GLU A 176 -28.38 7.69 -48.82
N GLU A 177 -28.48 8.76 -49.61
CA GLU A 177 -27.35 9.61 -49.98
C GLU A 177 -26.80 10.35 -48.75
N ASN A 178 -27.69 10.90 -47.92
CA ASN A 178 -27.32 11.54 -46.67
C ASN A 178 -26.59 10.57 -45.72
N GLU A 179 -27.02 9.31 -45.66
CA GLU A 179 -26.33 8.29 -44.88
C GLU A 179 -24.92 8.00 -45.41
N ILE A 180 -24.74 7.89 -46.74
CA ILE A 180 -23.44 7.63 -47.36
C ILE A 180 -22.48 8.79 -47.09
N LEU A 181 -22.94 10.02 -47.28
CA LEU A 181 -22.14 11.23 -47.06
C LEU A 181 -21.72 11.37 -45.59
N ASN A 182 -22.58 10.98 -44.64
CA ASN A 182 -22.26 10.97 -43.22
C ASN A 182 -21.26 9.87 -42.81
N LYS A 183 -21.20 8.75 -43.55
CA LYS A 183 -20.24 7.65 -43.29
C LYS A 183 -18.80 8.04 -43.70
N GLY A 184 -18.63 9.00 -44.61
CA GLY A 184 -17.35 9.57 -45.03
C GLY A 184 -16.61 8.79 -46.14
N PRO A 185 -15.45 9.29 -46.63
CA PRO A 185 -14.82 8.82 -47.88
C PRO A 185 -14.43 7.34 -47.91
N LYS A 186 -14.22 6.72 -46.72
CA LYS A 186 -13.91 5.30 -46.56
C LYS A 186 -15.00 4.37 -47.08
N TYR A 187 -16.23 4.87 -47.21
CA TYR A 187 -17.39 4.14 -47.70
C TYR A 187 -17.78 4.53 -49.12
N SER A 188 -16.90 5.25 -49.84
CA SER A 188 -17.10 5.51 -51.26
C SER A 188 -17.13 4.19 -52.06
N PRO A 189 -18.01 4.07 -53.08
CA PRO A 189 -18.16 2.85 -53.88
C PRO A 189 -16.85 2.29 -54.44
N ASP A 190 -15.88 3.15 -54.73
CA ASP A 190 -14.58 2.72 -55.28
C ASP A 190 -13.67 2.04 -54.24
N PHE A 191 -13.79 2.39 -52.95
CA PHE A 191 -13.09 1.68 -51.88
C PHE A 191 -13.66 0.27 -51.64
N MET A 192 -14.93 0.04 -51.95
CA MET A 192 -15.56 -1.28 -51.80
C MET A 192 -15.15 -2.26 -52.91
N LYS A 193 -14.91 -1.78 -54.13
CA LYS A 193 -14.45 -2.63 -55.25
C LYS A 193 -13.05 -3.23 -55.00
N ASN A 194 -12.16 -2.50 -54.34
CA ASN A 194 -10.78 -2.94 -54.09
C ASN A 194 -10.64 -4.02 -53.00
N LYS A 195 -11.63 -4.19 -52.11
CA LYS A 195 -11.58 -5.27 -51.10
C LYS A 195 -11.85 -6.66 -51.67
N LYS A 196 -12.59 -6.78 -52.78
CA LYS A 196 -12.91 -8.08 -53.40
C LYS A 196 -11.75 -8.69 -54.19
N LYS A 197 -10.75 -7.92 -54.61
CA LYS A 197 -9.58 -8.45 -55.34
C LYS A 197 -8.53 -9.11 -54.43
N LYS A 198 -8.54 -8.83 -53.13
CA LYS A 198 -7.46 -9.27 -52.21
C LYS A 198 -7.63 -10.69 -51.65
N TYR A 199 -8.70 -11.41 -52.00
CA TYR A 199 -9.00 -12.74 -51.46
C TYR A 199 -8.68 -13.91 -52.41
N TRP A 200 -8.14 -13.65 -53.61
CA TRP A 200 -7.85 -14.69 -54.60
C TRP A 200 -6.36 -14.95 -54.85
N GLU A 201 -5.45 -14.36 -54.06
CA GLU A 201 -3.99 -14.56 -54.21
C GLU A 201 -3.39 -15.52 -53.18
N TYR A 202 -4.22 -16.28 -52.44
CA TYR A 202 -3.76 -17.30 -51.49
C TYR A 202 -4.60 -18.58 -51.61
N THR A 203 -4.48 -19.26 -52.75
CA THR A 203 -4.81 -20.69 -52.94
C THR A 203 -3.81 -21.24 -53.93
#